data_AF-A0A940ERH4-F1
#
_entry.id   AF-A0A940ERH4-F1
#
_cell.length_a   1.000
_cell.length_b   1.000
_cell.length_c   1.000
_cell.angle_alpha   90.00
_cell.angle_beta   90.00
_cell.angle_gamma   90.00
#
_symmetry.space_group_name_H-M   'P 1'
#
loop_
_entity.id
_entity.type
_entity.pdbx_description
1 polymer ?
#
loop_
_entity_poly.entity_id
_entity_poly.type
_entity_poly.pdbx_seq_one_letter_code
_entity_poly.pdbx_strand_id
1 'polypeptide(L)'
;MQPAETPGTSQREDALRNACSYFVQALETLAADAEAQCEAMGDHNVGRELKHDVSMGRYLVGWPALSSSQCDAIGQLVAALDGVPQECLAAAQGRPANLEAMRDAAWEPLRRQASELLNALSSFCEAHAARPRSGA
;
A
#
# COMPACT_ATOMS: atom_id res chain seq x y z
N MET A 1 -0.81 3.23 42.06
CA MET A 1 -0.91 3.76 40.69
C MET A 1 0.42 3.52 40.01
N GLN A 2 0.48 2.61 39.04
CA GLN A 2 1.65 2.49 38.18
C GLN A 2 1.66 3.69 37.22
N PRO A 3 2.82 4.31 36.93
CA PRO A 3 2.88 5.34 35.92
C PRO A 3 2.60 4.70 34.56
N ALA A 4 1.71 5.33 33.78
CA ALA A 4 1.46 4.93 32.41
C ALA A 4 2.78 5.05 31.63
N GLU A 5 3.30 3.93 31.14
CA GLU A 5 4.47 3.91 30.29
C GLU A 5 4.12 4.69 29.02
N THR A 6 4.78 5.84 28.85
CA THR A 6 4.82 6.53 27.56
C THR A 6 5.30 5.50 26.53
N PRO A 7 4.59 5.29 25.40
CA PRO A 7 5.07 4.38 24.36
C PRO A 7 6.54 4.69 24.07
N GLY A 8 7.42 3.76 24.43
CA GLY A 8 8.86 3.96 24.27
C GLY A 8 9.17 4.20 22.80
N THR A 9 10.18 5.01 22.52
CA THR A 9 10.64 5.34 21.16
C THR A 9 10.70 4.12 20.22
N SER A 10 11.11 2.95 20.76
CA SER A 10 11.12 1.66 20.04
C SER A 10 9.74 1.23 19.51
N GLN A 11 8.66 1.41 20.25
CA GLN A 11 7.31 1.00 19.82
C GLN A 11 6.81 1.86 18.66
N ARG A 12 7.18 3.15 18.63
CA ARG A 12 6.86 4.05 17.50
C ARG A 12 7.69 3.72 16.28
N GLU A 13 8.97 3.40 16.47
CA GLU A 13 9.86 2.97 15.37
C GLU A 13 9.40 1.64 14.75
N ASP A 14 8.97 0.67 15.56
CA ASP A 14 8.43 -0.60 15.08
C ASP A 14 7.09 -0.42 14.37
N ALA A 15 6.21 0.43 14.89
CA ALA A 15 4.96 0.78 14.22
C ALA A 15 5.21 1.45 12.85
N LEU A 16 6.16 2.38 12.78
CA LEU A 16 6.57 3.02 11.53
C LEU A 16 7.12 1.98 10.56
N ARG A 17 8.05 1.13 11.00
CA ARG A 17 8.65 0.08 10.19
C ARG A 17 7.61 -0.84 9.56
N ASN A 18 6.65 -1.30 10.37
CA ASN A 18 5.58 -2.17 9.89
C ASN A 18 4.66 -1.42 8.91
N ALA A 19 4.26 -0.20 9.23
CA ALA A 19 3.42 0.61 8.35
C ALA A 19 4.10 0.88 7.00
N CYS A 20 5.40 1.20 6.99
CA CYS A 20 6.17 1.35 5.76
C CYS A 20 6.23 0.04 4.98
N SER A 21 6.53 -1.09 5.64
CA SER A 21 6.63 -2.39 4.97
C SER A 21 5.31 -2.79 4.30
N TYR A 22 4.19 -2.66 5.01
CA TYR A 22 2.87 -2.98 4.46
C TYR A 22 2.48 -2.04 3.32
N PHE A 23 2.74 -0.73 3.47
CA PHE A 23 2.39 0.22 2.44
C PHE A 23 3.22 0.03 1.17
N VAL A 24 4.53 -0.25 1.30
CA VAL A 24 5.39 -0.57 0.14
C VAL A 24 4.88 -1.81 -0.56
N GLN A 25 4.61 -2.89 0.17
CA GLN A 25 4.07 -4.12 -0.41
C GLN A 25 2.73 -3.87 -1.14
N ALA A 26 1.87 -3.03 -0.57
CA ALA A 26 0.60 -2.65 -1.20
C ALA A 26 0.82 -1.84 -2.48
N LEU A 27 1.80 -0.93 -2.51
CA LEU A 27 2.16 -0.16 -3.70
C LEU A 27 2.80 -1.04 -4.79
N GLU A 28 3.69 -1.97 -4.42
CA GLU A 28 4.27 -2.95 -5.33
C GLU A 28 3.19 -3.80 -5.98
N THR A 29 2.24 -4.28 -5.17
CA THR A 29 1.07 -5.01 -5.65
C THR A 29 0.24 -4.12 -6.58
N LEU A 30 -0.07 -2.88 -6.19
CA LEU A 30 -0.85 -1.96 -7.01
C LEU A 30 -0.16 -1.60 -8.32
N ALA A 31 1.17 -1.49 -8.35
CA ALA A 31 1.94 -1.17 -9.55
C ALA A 31 2.04 -2.34 -10.55
N ALA A 32 1.77 -3.57 -10.10
CA ALA A 32 1.87 -4.76 -10.94
C ALA A 32 0.68 -4.90 -11.92
N ASP A 33 0.82 -5.83 -12.87
CA ASP A 33 -0.28 -6.21 -13.75
C ASP A 33 -1.38 -6.98 -12.99
N ALA A 34 -2.54 -7.16 -13.65
CA ALA A 34 -3.70 -7.79 -13.04
C ALA A 34 -3.42 -9.23 -12.57
N GLU A 35 -2.62 -9.98 -13.31
CA GLU A 35 -2.22 -11.34 -13.00
C GLU A 35 -1.40 -11.44 -11.73
N ALA A 36 -0.37 -10.59 -11.61
CA ALA A 36 0.49 -10.51 -10.44
C ALA A 36 -0.27 -9.96 -9.22
N GLN A 37 -1.17 -8.99 -9.42
CA GLN A 37 -2.07 -8.50 -8.38
C GLN A 37 -2.91 -9.62 -7.77
N CYS A 38 -3.55 -10.42 -8.63
CA CYS A 38 -4.41 -11.51 -8.18
C CYS A 38 -3.61 -12.64 -7.49
N GLU A 39 -2.42 -12.97 -8.02
CA GLU A 39 -1.53 -13.96 -7.42
C GLU A 39 -1.02 -13.53 -6.04
N ALA A 40 -0.55 -12.29 -5.91
CA ALA A 40 -0.04 -11.75 -4.64
C ALA A 40 -1.11 -11.71 -3.53
N MET A 41 -2.37 -11.49 -3.91
CA MET A 41 -3.50 -11.33 -3.00
C MET A 41 -4.32 -12.63 -2.80
N GLY A 42 -3.95 -13.73 -3.45
CA GLY A 42 -4.61 -15.03 -3.29
C GLY A 42 -6.01 -15.15 -3.92
N ASP A 43 -6.29 -14.39 -4.98
CA ASP A 43 -7.52 -14.47 -5.78
C ASP A 43 -8.85 -14.29 -4.99
N HIS A 44 -8.84 -13.52 -3.89
CA HIS A 44 -10.02 -13.26 -3.07
C HIS A 44 -10.22 -11.76 -2.82
N ASN A 45 -11.30 -11.19 -3.37
CA ASN A 45 -11.66 -9.76 -3.23
C ASN A 45 -10.50 -8.80 -3.53
N VAL A 46 -9.66 -9.13 -4.52
CA VAL A 46 -8.38 -8.48 -4.81
C VAL A 46 -8.51 -6.96 -4.89
N GLY A 47 -9.47 -6.45 -5.68
CA GLY A 47 -9.66 -5.00 -5.83
C GLY A 47 -10.06 -4.29 -4.54
N ARG A 48 -10.90 -4.92 -3.70
CA ARG A 48 -11.33 -4.36 -2.42
C ARG A 48 -10.19 -4.32 -1.40
N GLU A 49 -9.51 -5.44 -1.23
CA GLU A 49 -8.40 -5.56 -0.27
C GLU A 49 -7.24 -4.66 -0.70
N LEU A 50 -6.89 -4.64 -1.99
CA LEU A 50 -5.84 -3.76 -2.50
C LEU A 50 -6.17 -2.28 -2.30
N LYS A 51 -7.42 -1.86 -2.56
CA LYS A 51 -7.86 -0.49 -2.25
C LYS A 51 -7.71 -0.20 -0.75
N HIS A 52 -8.09 -1.13 0.11
CA HIS A 52 -7.96 -0.97 1.57
C HIS A 52 -6.50 -0.79 1.97
N ASP A 53 -5.62 -1.71 1.56
CA ASP A 53 -4.21 -1.74 1.94
C ASP A 53 -3.47 -0.46 1.50
N VAL A 54 -3.71 0.00 0.27
CA VAL A 54 -3.10 1.26 -0.21
C VAL A 54 -3.70 2.47 0.52
N SER A 55 -4.99 2.46 0.84
CA SER A 55 -5.63 3.54 1.62
C SER A 55 -5.05 3.70 3.02
N MET A 56 -4.51 2.61 3.60
CA MET A 56 -3.83 2.66 4.90
C MET A 56 -2.54 3.51 4.86
N GLY A 57 -1.98 3.79 3.67
CA GLY A 57 -0.85 4.71 3.50
C GLY A 57 -1.08 6.10 4.08
N ARG A 58 -2.34 6.54 4.22
CA ARG A 58 -2.69 7.80 4.90
C ARG A 58 -2.14 7.92 6.32
N TYR A 59 -1.92 6.81 7.02
CA TYR A 59 -1.37 6.81 8.38
C TYR A 59 0.13 7.15 8.41
N LEU A 60 0.80 7.13 7.27
CA LEU A 60 2.18 7.59 7.12
C LEU A 60 2.25 9.11 6.94
N VAL A 61 1.18 9.76 6.49
CA VAL A 61 1.17 11.22 6.28
C VAL A 61 1.44 11.96 7.59
N GLY A 62 2.39 12.87 7.58
CA GLY A 62 2.81 13.65 8.75
C GLY A 62 3.88 12.99 9.62
N TRP A 63 4.37 11.79 9.25
CA TRP A 63 5.57 11.25 9.88
C TRP A 63 6.81 12.09 9.54
N PRO A 64 7.68 12.43 10.53
CA PRO A 64 8.78 13.38 10.33
C PRO A 64 9.79 13.02 9.24
N ALA A 65 9.87 11.74 8.86
CA ALA A 65 10.81 11.25 7.86
C ALA A 65 10.29 11.34 6.42
N LEU A 66 9.02 11.70 6.19
CA LEU A 66 8.48 11.97 4.86
C LEU A 66 8.58 13.46 4.52
N SER A 67 8.90 13.75 3.27
CA SER A 67 8.80 15.12 2.73
C SER A 67 7.35 15.52 2.52
N SER A 68 7.09 16.84 2.41
CA SER A 68 5.78 17.35 2.01
C SER A 68 5.32 16.77 0.67
N SER A 69 6.22 16.68 -0.31
CA SER A 69 5.89 16.14 -1.63
C SER A 69 5.51 14.65 -1.59
N GLN A 70 6.16 13.85 -0.74
CA GLN A 70 5.79 12.45 -0.54
C GLN A 70 4.43 12.34 0.16
N CYS A 71 4.17 13.17 1.17
CA CYS A 71 2.86 13.22 1.83
C CYS A 71 1.74 13.60 0.86
N ASP A 72 1.97 14.60 0.00
CA ASP A 72 1.01 15.03 -1.01
C ASP A 72 0.76 13.91 -2.04
N ALA A 73 1.81 13.22 -2.49
CA ALA A 73 1.70 12.11 -3.43
C ALA A 73 0.92 10.92 -2.85
N ILE A 74 1.16 10.57 -1.58
CA ILE A 74 0.35 9.56 -0.86
C ILE A 74 -1.12 10.01 -0.82
N GLY A 75 -1.38 11.25 -0.44
CA GLY A 75 -2.74 11.80 -0.38
C GLY A 75 -3.46 11.77 -1.73
N GLN A 76 -2.76 12.11 -2.82
CA GLN A 76 -3.30 12.07 -4.18
C GLN A 76 -3.65 10.65 -4.63
N LEU A 77 -2.75 9.68 -4.39
CA LEU A 77 -3.03 8.28 -4.72
C LEU A 77 -4.23 7.74 -3.93
N VAL A 78 -4.29 8.02 -2.63
CA VAL A 78 -5.42 7.60 -1.79
C VAL A 78 -6.73 8.22 -2.25
N ALA A 79 -6.74 9.50 -2.63
CA ALA A 79 -7.92 10.14 -3.20
C ALA A 79 -8.31 9.53 -4.56
N ALA A 80 -7.33 9.17 -5.40
CA ALA A 80 -7.58 8.56 -6.69
C ALA A 80 -8.25 7.17 -6.57
N LEU A 81 -7.97 6.42 -5.50
CA LEU A 81 -8.65 5.14 -5.21
C LEU A 81 -10.16 5.28 -5.01
N ASP A 82 -10.66 6.47 -4.65
CA ASP A 82 -12.11 6.73 -4.56
C ASP A 82 -12.80 6.83 -5.92
N GLY A 83 -12.02 6.99 -6.99
CA GLY A 83 -12.50 6.93 -8.38
C GLY A 83 -12.68 5.51 -8.92
N VAL A 84 -12.24 4.46 -8.20
CA VAL A 84 -12.40 3.08 -8.67
C VAL A 84 -13.89 2.70 -8.69
N PRO A 85 -14.42 2.21 -9.83
CA PRO A 85 -15.82 1.81 -9.94
C PRO A 85 -16.20 0.72 -8.92
N GLN A 86 -17.44 0.76 -8.43
CA GLN A 86 -17.90 -0.19 -7.41
C GLN A 86 -17.96 -1.64 -7.93
N GLU A 87 -18.20 -1.81 -9.22
CA GLU A 87 -18.15 -3.10 -9.92
C GLU A 87 -16.77 -3.76 -9.82
N CYS A 88 -15.68 -2.99 -9.84
CA CYS A 88 -14.31 -3.50 -9.63
C CYS A 88 -14.03 -3.87 -8.16
N LEU A 89 -14.88 -3.43 -7.23
CA LEU A 89 -14.76 -3.65 -5.77
C LEU A 89 -15.81 -4.63 -5.23
N ALA A 90 -16.63 -5.19 -6.12
CA ALA A 90 -17.61 -6.21 -5.80
C ALA A 90 -16.90 -7.45 -5.24
N ALA A 91 -17.61 -8.22 -4.41
CA ALA A 91 -17.07 -9.45 -3.88
C ALA A 91 -16.81 -10.43 -5.05
N ALA A 92 -15.55 -10.72 -5.32
CA ALA A 92 -15.10 -11.55 -6.42
C ALA A 92 -14.47 -12.83 -5.85
N GLN A 93 -15.03 -13.98 -6.23
CA GLN A 93 -14.54 -15.28 -5.79
C GLN A 93 -13.73 -15.96 -6.89
N GLY A 94 -12.47 -16.24 -6.59
CA GLY A 94 -11.58 -16.98 -7.47
C GLY A 94 -10.98 -16.13 -8.57
N ARG A 95 -9.97 -16.71 -9.22
CA ARG A 95 -9.10 -16.02 -10.17
C ARG A 95 -9.82 -15.35 -11.34
N PRO A 96 -10.78 -15.98 -12.04
CA PRO A 96 -11.39 -15.36 -13.23
C PRO A 96 -12.10 -14.04 -12.93
N ALA A 97 -12.92 -13.99 -11.87
CA ALA A 97 -13.68 -12.80 -11.49
C ALA A 97 -12.76 -11.67 -11.01
N ASN A 98 -11.70 -12.01 -10.25
CA ASN A 98 -10.73 -11.01 -9.81
C ASN A 98 -9.92 -10.46 -10.99
N LEU A 99 -9.47 -11.30 -11.92
CA LEU A 99 -8.75 -10.85 -13.11
C LEU A 99 -9.60 -9.93 -13.99
N GLU A 100 -10.87 -10.24 -14.17
CA GLU A 100 -11.80 -9.38 -14.91
C GLU A 100 -11.91 -8.00 -14.26
N ALA A 101 -12.15 -7.96 -12.95
CA ALA A 101 -12.23 -6.71 -12.19
C ALA A 101 -10.92 -5.90 -12.20
N MET A 102 -9.77 -6.57 -12.10
CA MET A 102 -8.45 -5.92 -12.08
C MET A 102 -7.99 -5.47 -13.47
N ARG A 103 -8.50 -6.05 -14.56
CA ARG A 103 -8.20 -5.60 -15.93
C ARG A 103 -8.97 -4.35 -16.35
N ASP A 104 -9.88 -3.86 -15.52
CA ASP A 104 -10.58 -2.61 -15.80
C ASP A 104 -9.59 -1.43 -15.95
N ALA A 105 -9.88 -0.56 -16.92
CA ALA A 105 -9.02 0.59 -17.25
C ALA A 105 -8.89 1.59 -16.08
N ALA A 106 -9.81 1.58 -15.11
CA ALA A 106 -9.74 2.41 -13.91
C ALA A 106 -8.48 2.15 -13.07
N TRP A 107 -7.88 0.96 -13.15
CA TRP A 107 -6.65 0.61 -12.42
C TRP A 107 -5.38 1.14 -13.09
N GLU A 108 -5.40 1.44 -14.39
CA GLU A 108 -4.20 1.81 -15.15
C GLU A 108 -3.53 3.11 -14.66
N PRO A 109 -4.26 4.20 -14.38
CA PRO A 109 -3.66 5.39 -13.78
C PRO A 109 -3.09 5.12 -12.40
N LEU A 110 -3.75 4.26 -11.62
CA LEU A 110 -3.35 3.93 -10.24
C LEU A 110 -2.07 3.11 -10.21
N ARG A 111 -1.92 2.13 -11.12
CA ARG A 111 -0.67 1.37 -11.33
C ARG A 111 0.52 2.30 -11.58
N ARG A 112 0.34 3.27 -12.49
CA ARG A 112 1.38 4.25 -12.84
C ARG A 112 1.73 5.14 -11.65
N GLN A 113 0.72 5.70 -10.98
CA GLN A 113 0.93 6.52 -9.79
C GLN A 113 1.62 5.74 -8.66
N ALA A 114 1.26 4.47 -8.46
CA ALA A 114 1.89 3.62 -7.46
C ALA A 114 3.37 3.37 -7.78
N SER A 115 3.71 3.12 -9.05
CA SER A 115 5.10 2.98 -9.52
C SER A 115 5.91 4.27 -9.34
N GLU A 116 5.34 5.42 -9.66
CA GLU A 116 5.97 6.73 -9.42
C GLU A 116 6.19 6.97 -7.92
N LEU A 117 5.21 6.64 -7.09
CA LEU A 117 5.30 6.79 -5.64
C LEU A 117 6.34 5.84 -5.02
N LEU A 118 6.45 4.60 -5.50
CA LEU A 118 7.52 3.67 -5.07
C LEU A 118 8.90 4.26 -5.33
N ASN A 119 9.11 4.85 -6.50
CA ASN A 119 10.38 5.51 -6.82
C ASN A 119 10.65 6.70 -5.89
N ALA A 120 9.63 7.50 -5.62
CA ALA A 120 9.72 8.65 -4.72
C ALA A 120 9.94 8.25 -3.24
N LEU A 121 9.49 7.07 -2.83
CA LEU A 121 9.65 6.54 -1.47
C LEU A 121 10.89 5.66 -1.31
N SER A 122 11.58 5.27 -2.38
CA SER A 122 12.72 4.33 -2.37
C SER A 122 13.72 4.60 -1.23
N SER A 123 14.24 5.83 -1.11
CA SER A 123 15.20 6.19 -0.05
C SER A 123 14.61 6.15 1.37
N PHE A 124 13.32 6.48 1.52
CA PHE A 124 12.62 6.39 2.81
C PHE A 124 12.40 4.92 3.19
N CYS A 125 12.02 4.10 2.23
CA CYS A 125 11.81 2.67 2.43
C CYS A 125 13.12 1.94 2.68
N GLU A 126 14.22 2.27 2.00
CA GLU A 126 15.55 1.71 2.30
C GLU A 126 16.02 2.04 3.73
N ALA A 127 15.69 3.23 4.24
CA ALA A 127 16.05 3.67 5.58
C ALA A 127 15.20 3.00 6.68
N HIS A 128 13.97 2.57 6.37
CA HIS A 128 13.00 2.15 7.38
C HIS A 128 12.44 0.73 7.19
N ALA A 129 12.57 0.11 6.02
CA ALA A 129 12.20 -1.28 5.78
C ALA A 129 13.20 -2.20 6.50
N ALA A 130 12.68 -3.28 7.09
CA ALA A 130 13.55 -4.40 7.43
C ALA A 130 14.07 -4.95 6.10
N ARG A 131 15.40 -4.96 5.89
CA ARG A 131 15.98 -5.81 4.85
C ARG A 131 15.34 -7.19 4.98
N PRO A 132 14.85 -7.83 3.91
CA PRO A 132 14.52 -9.24 3.99
C PRO A 132 15.76 -9.94 4.53
N ARG A 133 15.57 -10.78 5.56
CA ARG A 133 16.62 -11.71 5.97
C ARG A 133 16.92 -12.55 4.73
N SER A 134 18.03 -12.27 4.05
CA SER A 134 18.61 -13.20 3.11
C SER A 134 18.76 -14.52 3.86
N GLY A 135 18.12 -15.56 3.33
CA GLY A 135 18.01 -16.86 3.97
C GLY A 135 19.37 -17.40 4.42
N ALA A 136 19.34 -18.07 5.57
CA ALA A 136 20.29 -19.11 5.92
C ALA A 136 19.63 -20.46 5.63
#